data_AF-A0A538NSL7-F1
#
_entry.id   AF-A0A538NSL7-F1
#
_cell.length_a   1.000
_cell.length_b   1.000
_cell.length_c   1.000
_cell.angle_alpha   90.00
_cell.angle_beta   90.00
_cell.angle_gamma   90.00
#
_symmetry.space_group_name_H-M   'P 1'
#
loop_
_entity.id
_entity.type
_entity.pdbx_description
1 polymer ?
#
loop_
_entity_poly.entity_id
_entity_poly.type
_entity_poly.pdbx_seq_one_letter_code
_entity_poly.pdbx_strand_id
1 'polypeptide(L)'
;MKPKQILISILAVLFVFPLIGTFAQQASSSGSIEVIMTFDYPGAGNLTLPQKINERGDVVGEFIDSNGVTRAFVRFSDGSFSDPIVDPNDTVGFTEGRGINNSRTVAGDYVISDGTLHSFFLSGGTFTEYDVPGAVQTNLLSI
;
A
#
# COMPACT_ATOMS: atom_id res chain seq x y z
N MET A 1 -50.65 67.64 15.23
CA MET A 1 -50.65 66.16 15.05
C MET A 1 -49.86 65.84 13.79
N LYS A 2 -48.91 64.92 13.68
CA LYS A 2 -48.08 64.17 14.65
C LYS A 2 -46.79 63.76 13.87
N PRO A 3 -45.57 64.04 14.35
CA PRO A 3 -44.30 63.52 13.77
C PRO A 3 -44.15 61.98 13.88
N LYS A 4 -45.16 61.30 14.39
CA LYS A 4 -45.20 59.84 14.57
C LYS A 4 -45.40 59.05 13.27
N GLN A 5 -45.88 59.68 12.18
CA GLN A 5 -46.13 58.95 10.91
C GLN A 5 -44.88 58.82 10.03
N ILE A 6 -43.87 59.69 10.17
CA ILE A 6 -42.64 59.65 9.34
C ILE A 6 -41.68 58.55 9.84
N LEU A 7 -41.62 58.30 11.16
CA LEU A 7 -40.79 57.22 11.71
C LEU A 7 -41.28 55.81 11.35
N ILE A 8 -42.58 55.63 11.11
CA ILE A 8 -43.15 54.31 10.79
C ILE A 8 -42.76 53.88 9.37
N SER A 9 -42.64 54.82 8.43
CA SER A 9 -42.25 54.51 7.04
C SER A 9 -40.77 54.13 6.90
N ILE A 10 -39.88 54.66 7.74
CA ILE A 10 -38.45 54.30 7.71
C ILE A 10 -38.22 52.91 8.33
N LEU A 11 -39.04 52.52 9.30
CA LEU A 11 -38.93 51.20 9.94
C LEU A 11 -39.49 50.05 9.08
N ALA A 12 -40.38 50.36 8.13
CA ALA A 12 -40.99 49.36 7.24
C ALA A 12 -40.06 48.90 6.09
N VAL A 13 -38.98 49.64 5.78
CA VAL A 13 -38.03 49.26 4.71
C VAL A 13 -36.95 48.29 5.22
N LEU A 14 -36.73 48.22 6.53
CA LEU A 14 -35.69 47.35 7.13
C LEU A 14 -36.09 45.89 7.32
N PHE A 15 -37.34 45.50 6.99
CA PHE A 15 -37.84 44.13 7.19
C PHE A 15 -38.04 43.32 5.89
N VAL A 16 -37.65 43.84 4.72
CA VAL A 16 -37.80 43.11 3.42
C VAL A 16 -36.46 42.64 2.85
N PHE A 17 -35.51 42.30 3.73
CA PHE A 17 -34.45 41.38 3.35
C PHE A 17 -34.48 40.22 4.33
N PRO A 18 -35.11 39.08 3.99
CA PRO A 18 -34.64 37.84 4.58
C PRO A 18 -33.17 37.74 4.16
N LEU A 19 -32.29 37.87 5.15
CA LEU A 19 -30.93 37.38 5.07
C LEU A 19 -31.07 35.88 4.86
N ILE A 20 -31.26 35.46 3.62
CA ILE A 20 -31.10 34.07 3.20
C ILE A 20 -29.60 33.86 3.30
N GLY A 21 -29.15 33.59 4.52
CA GLY A 21 -27.87 32.98 4.75
C GLY A 21 -27.91 31.66 4.02
N THR A 22 -27.39 31.64 2.80
CA THR A 22 -26.94 30.41 2.18
C THR A 22 -25.83 29.91 3.09
N PHE A 23 -26.17 29.05 4.05
CA PHE A 23 -25.16 28.22 4.68
C PHE A 23 -24.52 27.45 3.54
N ALA A 24 -23.22 27.62 3.35
CA ALA A 24 -22.47 26.75 2.45
C ALA A 24 -22.79 25.31 2.88
N GLN A 25 -23.30 24.50 1.94
CA GLN A 25 -23.50 23.09 2.19
C GLN A 25 -22.18 22.53 2.71
N GLN A 26 -22.21 21.91 3.88
CA GLN A 26 -21.03 21.26 4.44
C GLN A 26 -20.44 20.38 3.34
N ALA A 27 -19.16 20.60 3.01
CA ALA A 27 -18.48 19.82 1.99
C ALA A 27 -18.75 18.34 2.29
N SER A 28 -19.22 17.60 1.29
CA SER A 28 -19.38 16.14 1.37
C SER A 28 -18.12 15.57 2.01
N SER A 29 -18.27 14.67 3.00
CA SER A 29 -17.16 14.14 3.79
C SER A 29 -15.97 13.90 2.88
N SER A 30 -14.97 14.77 2.97
CA SER A 30 -13.70 14.54 2.29
C SER A 30 -13.25 13.18 2.79
N GLY A 31 -13.01 12.22 1.89
CA GLY A 31 -12.54 10.91 2.30
C GLY A 31 -11.39 11.07 3.30
N SER A 32 -11.52 10.45 4.47
CA SER A 32 -10.45 10.45 5.46
C SER A 32 -9.50 9.30 5.15
N ILE A 33 -8.20 9.58 5.12
CA ILE A 33 -7.18 8.54 5.17
C ILE A 33 -6.97 8.21 6.64
N GLU A 34 -7.17 6.96 7.01
CA GLU A 34 -6.89 6.45 8.35
C GLU A 34 -5.76 5.44 8.27
N VAL A 35 -4.75 5.60 9.13
CA VAL A 35 -3.71 4.59 9.31
C VAL A 35 -4.28 3.50 10.21
N ILE A 36 -4.69 2.39 9.60
CA ILE A 36 -5.26 1.26 10.34
C ILE A 36 -4.19 0.36 10.96
N MET A 37 -2.96 0.40 10.42
CA MET A 37 -1.87 -0.48 10.82
C MET A 37 -0.53 0.04 10.30
N THR A 38 0.50 -0.15 11.11
CA THR A 38 1.90 -0.11 10.68
C THR A 38 2.56 -1.43 11.04
N PHE A 39 3.60 -1.82 10.30
CA PHE A 39 4.38 -2.99 10.61
C PHE A 39 5.78 -2.85 10.04
N ASP A 40 6.74 -3.47 10.73
CA ASP A 40 8.08 -3.72 10.25
C ASP A 40 8.34 -5.22 10.28
N TYR A 41 9.15 -5.70 9.34
CA TYR A 41 9.66 -7.07 9.41
C TYR A 41 10.50 -7.24 10.69
N PRO A 42 10.34 -8.33 11.46
CA PRO A 42 11.04 -8.50 12.73
C PRO A 42 12.57 -8.42 12.60
N GLY A 43 13.19 -7.66 13.51
CA GLY A 43 14.64 -7.44 13.53
C GLY A 43 14.99 -5.96 13.61
N ALA A 44 16.10 -5.65 14.27
CA ALA A 44 16.56 -4.26 14.40
C ALA A 44 17.36 -3.83 13.17
N GLY A 45 17.03 -2.66 12.61
CA GLY A 45 17.75 -2.08 11.49
C GLY A 45 17.34 -2.59 10.10
N ASN A 46 16.27 -3.37 10.01
CA ASN A 46 15.70 -3.78 8.74
C ASN A 46 14.97 -2.61 8.07
N LEU A 47 15.12 -2.49 6.75
CA LEU A 47 14.23 -1.68 5.92
C LEU A 47 13.11 -2.57 5.39
N THR A 48 11.87 -2.33 5.78
CA THR A 48 10.69 -3.09 5.33
C THR A 48 10.07 -2.46 4.10
N LEU A 49 9.95 -3.22 3.01
CA LEU A 49 9.40 -2.77 1.73
C LEU A 49 8.23 -3.69 1.31
N PRO A 50 6.98 -3.41 1.73
CA PRO A 50 5.82 -4.15 1.28
C PRO A 50 5.51 -3.86 -0.21
N GLN A 51 5.14 -4.89 -0.97
CA GLN A 51 4.93 -4.79 -2.43
C GLN A 51 3.46 -5.01 -2.82
N LYS A 52 2.84 -6.11 -2.38
CA LYS A 52 1.46 -6.45 -2.75
C LYS A 52 0.67 -7.03 -1.58
N ILE A 53 -0.63 -6.72 -1.53
CA ILE A 53 -1.62 -7.31 -0.63
C ILE A 53 -2.65 -8.12 -1.42
N ASN A 54 -3.06 -9.29 -0.92
CA ASN A 54 -4.15 -10.07 -1.49
C ASN A 54 -5.49 -9.78 -0.77
N GLU A 55 -6.60 -10.36 -1.26
CA GLU A 55 -7.93 -10.11 -0.67
C GLU A 55 -8.10 -10.69 0.73
N ARG A 56 -7.21 -11.59 1.14
CA ARG A 56 -7.18 -12.12 2.51
C ARG A 56 -6.46 -11.20 3.49
N GLY A 57 -5.80 -10.15 3.00
CA GLY A 57 -4.96 -9.27 3.80
C GLY A 57 -3.55 -9.81 4.06
N ASP A 58 -3.13 -10.88 3.36
CA ASP A 58 -1.73 -11.28 3.38
C ASP A 58 -0.92 -10.33 2.47
N VAL A 59 0.24 -9.88 2.95
CA VAL A 59 1.13 -8.94 2.27
C VAL A 59 2.42 -9.65 1.91
N VAL A 60 2.85 -9.57 0.66
CA VAL A 60 4.21 -9.93 0.25
C VAL A 60 5.07 -8.68 0.14
N GLY A 61 6.35 -8.84 0.43
CA GLY A 61 7.35 -7.82 0.18
C GLY A 61 8.74 -8.33 0.40
N GLU A 62 9.65 -7.41 0.66
CA GLU A 62 11.04 -7.68 0.97
C GLU A 62 11.49 -6.88 2.20
N PHE A 63 12.49 -7.39 2.90
CA PHE A 63 13.26 -6.60 3.84
C PHE A 63 14.73 -6.59 3.45
N ILE A 64 15.39 -5.48 3.74
CA ILE A 64 16.84 -5.34 3.58
C ILE A 64 17.44 -5.28 4.98
N ASP A 65 18.31 -6.24 5.30
CA ASP A 65 18.98 -6.29 6.60
C ASP A 65 20.11 -5.24 6.71
N SER A 66 20.73 -5.13 7.89
CA SER A 66 21.82 -4.19 8.12
C SER A 66 23.09 -4.45 7.30
N ASN A 67 23.22 -5.64 6.70
CA ASN A 67 24.32 -6.00 5.80
C ASN A 67 23.99 -5.73 4.33
N GLY A 68 22.78 -5.23 4.03
CA GLY A 68 22.31 -5.00 2.67
C GLY A 68 21.77 -6.25 1.98
N VAL A 69 21.51 -7.34 2.72
CA VAL A 69 20.95 -8.57 2.15
C VAL A 69 19.43 -8.42 2.01
N THR A 70 18.93 -8.67 0.80
CA THR A 70 17.51 -8.62 0.48
C THR A 70 16.88 -10.00 0.57
N ARG A 71 15.77 -10.08 1.30
CA ARG A 71 15.01 -11.31 1.55
C ARG A 71 13.53 -11.03 1.42
N ALA A 72 12.80 -11.95 0.79
CA ALA A 72 11.36 -11.84 0.65
C ALA A 72 10.65 -12.26 1.95
N PHE A 73 9.44 -11.77 2.16
CA PHE A 73 8.59 -12.21 3.26
C PHE A 73 7.11 -12.25 2.86
N VAL A 74 6.33 -13.03 3.61
CA VAL A 74 4.87 -12.88 3.67
C VAL A 74 4.47 -12.49 5.08
N ARG A 75 3.75 -11.37 5.21
CA ARG A 75 3.04 -11.00 6.43
C ARG A 75 1.60 -11.48 6.30
N PHE A 76 1.17 -12.33 7.21
CA PHE A 76 -0.19 -12.86 7.20
C PHE A 76 -1.18 -11.86 7.81
N SER A 77 -2.46 -12.08 7.50
CA SER A 77 -3.55 -11.23 7.98
C SER A 77 -3.67 -11.13 9.51
N ASP A 78 -3.18 -12.14 10.24
CA ASP A 78 -3.10 -12.14 11.71
C ASP A 78 -1.90 -11.36 12.27
N GLY A 79 -1.06 -10.81 11.39
CA GLY A 79 0.12 -10.02 11.72
C GLY A 79 1.39 -10.81 11.94
N SER A 80 1.35 -12.15 11.86
CA SER A 80 2.55 -12.98 11.85
C SER A 80 3.32 -12.84 10.53
N PHE A 81 4.61 -13.14 10.56
CA PHE A 81 5.47 -13.20 9.37
C PHE A 81 5.88 -14.63 9.10
N SER A 82 6.11 -14.96 7.83
CA SER A 82 6.85 -16.15 7.43
C SER A 82 8.30 -16.05 7.88
N ASP A 83 9.01 -17.18 7.88
CA ASP A 83 10.46 -17.15 7.78
C ASP A 83 10.90 -16.41 6.50
N PRO A 84 12.15 -15.89 6.45
CA PRO A 84 12.69 -15.27 5.25
C PRO A 84 12.60 -16.22 4.06
N ILE A 85 12.01 -15.73 2.97
CA ILE A 85 11.94 -16.45 1.71
C ILE A 85 13.25 -16.17 0.97
N VAL A 86 13.98 -17.25 0.68
CA VAL A 86 15.25 -17.24 -0.05
C VAL A 86 15.14 -18.29 -1.12
N ASP A 87 15.29 -17.88 -2.38
CA ASP A 87 15.38 -18.87 -3.47
C ASP A 87 16.65 -19.70 -3.25
N PRO A 88 16.59 -21.05 -3.38
CA PRO A 88 17.76 -21.90 -3.19
C PRO A 88 18.92 -21.62 -4.17
N ASN A 89 18.66 -20.95 -5.29
CA ASN A 89 19.66 -20.58 -6.27
C ASN A 89 20.22 -19.16 -6.05
N ASP A 90 19.69 -18.37 -5.12
CA ASP A 90 20.25 -17.06 -4.77
C ASP A 90 21.68 -17.21 -4.23
N THR A 91 22.66 -16.66 -4.95
CA THR A 91 24.08 -16.71 -4.56
C THR A 91 24.65 -15.37 -4.13
N VAL A 92 23.88 -14.28 -4.22
CA VAL A 92 24.38 -12.91 -3.96
C VAL A 92 23.67 -12.22 -2.80
N GLY A 93 22.67 -12.87 -2.20
CA GLY A 93 21.89 -12.30 -1.11
C GLY A 93 20.74 -11.43 -1.59
N PHE A 94 20.14 -11.77 -2.73
CA PHE A 94 18.99 -11.05 -3.28
C PHE A 94 17.87 -12.03 -3.66
N THR A 95 16.81 -12.04 -2.85
CA THR A 95 15.51 -12.63 -3.17
C THR A 95 14.43 -11.63 -2.77
N GLU A 96 13.57 -11.24 -3.70
CA GLU A 96 12.47 -10.29 -3.46
C GLU A 96 11.10 -10.89 -3.79
N GLY A 97 10.06 -10.45 -3.10
CA GLY A 97 8.68 -10.88 -3.34
C GLY A 97 7.87 -9.72 -3.92
N ARG A 98 7.38 -9.86 -5.15
CA ARG A 98 6.66 -8.81 -5.89
C ARG A 98 5.14 -9.00 -5.94
N GLY A 99 4.69 -10.24 -6.00
CA GLY A 99 3.27 -10.59 -6.18
C GLY A 99 2.80 -11.68 -5.23
N ILE A 100 1.52 -11.65 -4.85
CA ILE A 100 0.88 -12.70 -4.06
C ILE A 100 -0.61 -12.81 -4.40
N ASN A 101 -1.09 -14.03 -4.63
CA ASN A 101 -2.50 -14.31 -4.87
C ASN A 101 -3.22 -14.86 -3.62
N ASN A 102 -4.53 -15.11 -3.70
CA ASN A 102 -5.33 -15.61 -2.57
C ASN A 102 -4.98 -17.05 -2.14
N SER A 103 -4.30 -17.82 -2.99
CA SER A 103 -3.77 -19.15 -2.63
C SER A 103 -2.39 -19.07 -1.98
N ARG A 104 -1.89 -17.86 -1.68
CA ARG A 104 -0.55 -17.59 -1.14
C ARG A 104 0.58 -18.12 -2.03
N THR A 105 0.33 -18.26 -3.33
CA THR A 105 1.42 -18.31 -4.29
C THR A 105 2.07 -16.94 -4.31
N VAL A 106 3.39 -16.91 -4.17
CA VAL A 106 4.22 -15.71 -4.28
C VAL A 106 4.89 -15.71 -5.65
N ALA A 107 4.95 -14.55 -6.30
CA ALA A 107 5.83 -14.30 -7.43
C ALA A 107 6.93 -13.34 -6.99
N GLY A 108 8.14 -13.58 -7.46
CA GLY A 108 9.30 -12.81 -7.06
C GLY A 108 10.46 -13.02 -8.01
N ASP A 109 11.59 -12.44 -7.64
CA ASP A 109 12.84 -12.53 -8.38
C ASP A 109 14.01 -12.84 -7.44
N TYR A 110 15.05 -13.47 -7.97
CA TYR A 110 16.34 -13.65 -7.30
C TYR A 110 17.50 -13.35 -8.24
N VAL A 111 18.68 -13.12 -7.68
CA VAL A 111 19.89 -12.85 -8.46
C VAL A 111 20.96 -13.92 -8.17
N ILE A 112 21.69 -14.29 -9.22
CA ILE A 112 22.82 -15.21 -9.12
C ILE A 112 24.15 -14.49 -9.38
N SER A 113 25.28 -15.21 -9.27
CA SER A 113 26.62 -14.64 -9.20
C SER A 113 27.07 -13.88 -10.45
N ASP A 114 26.44 -14.13 -11.60
CA ASP A 114 26.73 -13.41 -12.84
C ASP A 114 25.91 -12.11 -12.98
N GLY A 115 25.07 -11.80 -12.00
CA GLY A 115 24.20 -10.63 -11.96
C GLY A 115 22.87 -10.81 -12.70
N THR A 116 22.61 -12.01 -13.26
CA THR A 116 21.34 -12.31 -13.91
C THR A 116 20.24 -12.39 -12.87
N LEU A 117 19.13 -11.71 -13.15
CA LEU A 117 17.91 -11.76 -12.36
C LEU A 117 16.96 -12.77 -13.00
N HIS A 118 16.57 -13.75 -12.19
CA HIS A 118 15.65 -14.83 -12.53
C HIS A 118 14.34 -14.64 -11.79
N SER A 119 13.22 -14.95 -12.43
CA SER A 119 11.94 -14.90 -11.75
C SER A 119 11.52 -16.27 -11.21
N PHE A 120 10.67 -16.28 -10.18
CA PHE A 120 10.14 -17.51 -9.61
C PHE A 120 8.67 -17.38 -9.19
N PHE A 121 8.01 -18.54 -9.08
CA PHE A 121 6.82 -18.73 -8.28
C PHE A 121 7.14 -19.60 -7.07
N LEU A 122 6.71 -19.18 -5.88
CA LEU A 122 6.74 -19.98 -4.67
C LEU A 122 5.32 -20.39 -4.30
N SER A 123 5.05 -21.70 -4.28
CA SER A 123 3.75 -22.24 -3.89
C SER A 123 3.93 -23.46 -3.00
N GLY A 124 3.34 -23.44 -1.80
CA GLY A 124 3.43 -24.56 -0.85
C GLY A 124 4.87 -24.93 -0.47
N GLY A 125 5.79 -23.96 -0.40
CA GLY A 125 7.21 -24.20 -0.11
C GLY A 125 8.04 -24.67 -1.30
N THR A 126 7.46 -24.79 -2.50
CA THR A 126 8.16 -25.18 -3.73
C THR A 126 8.40 -23.97 -4.62
N PHE A 127 9.67 -23.73 -4.96
CA PHE A 127 10.06 -22.74 -5.97
C PHE A 127 9.93 -23.34 -7.38
N THR A 128 9.48 -22.52 -8.32
CA THR A 128 9.44 -22.83 -9.75
C THR A 128 10.00 -21.63 -10.49
N GLU A 129 11.16 -21.81 -11.10
CA GLU A 129 11.79 -20.78 -11.95
C GLU A 129 10.87 -20.46 -13.14
N TYR A 130 10.85 -19.18 -13.52
CA TYR A 130 10.11 -18.68 -14.66
C TYR A 130 10.97 -17.70 -15.44
N ASP A 131 11.64 -18.19 -16.47
CA ASP A 131 12.38 -17.36 -17.41
C ASP A 131 11.82 -17.49 -18.84
N VAL A 132 11.69 -16.35 -19.51
CA VAL A 132 11.34 -16.33 -20.93
C VAL A 132 12.54 -16.81 -21.75
N PRO A 133 12.42 -17.89 -22.54
CA PRO A 133 13.56 -18.45 -23.29
C PRO A 133 14.21 -17.42 -24.22
N GLY A 134 15.53 -17.26 -24.10
CA GLY A 134 16.33 -16.34 -24.91
C GLY A 134 16.26 -14.87 -24.46
N ALA A 135 15.54 -14.55 -23.39
CA ALA A 135 15.60 -13.23 -22.77
C ALA A 135 16.90 -13.05 -21.99
N VAL A 136 17.37 -11.80 -21.90
CA VAL A 136 18.50 -11.42 -21.02
C VAL A 136 18.04 -11.33 -19.56
N GLN A 137 16.76 -11.02 -19.34
CA GLN A 137 16.16 -10.88 -18.03
C GLN A 137 14.65 -11.10 -18.12
N THR A 138 14.07 -11.75 -17.11
CA THR A 138 12.62 -11.83 -16.89
C THR A 138 12.29 -11.13 -15.58
N ASN A 139 11.22 -10.33 -15.52
CA ASN A 139 10.75 -9.70 -14.28
C ASN A 139 9.27 -10.00 -14.07
N LEU A 140 8.93 -10.65 -12.97
CA LEU A 140 7.55 -10.97 -12.59
C LEU A 140 6.99 -9.87 -11.69
N LEU A 141 6.29 -8.89 -12.29
CA LEU A 141 5.85 -7.71 -11.55
C LEU A 141 4.74 -7.99 -10.52
N SER A 142 3.83 -8.94 -10.78
CA SER A 142 2.67 -9.22 -9.92
C SER A 142 1.90 -10.47 -10.38
N ILE A 143 1.11 -11.05 -9.46
CA ILE A 143 0.17 -12.17 -9.68
C ILE A 143 -1.08 -12.01 -8.82
#